data_AF-A0A0A7DY59-F1
#
_entry.id   AF-A0A0A7DY59-F1
#
_cell.length_a   1.000
_cell.length_b   1.000
_cell.length_c   1.000
_cell.angle_alpha   90.00
_cell.angle_beta   90.00
_cell.angle_gamma   90.00
#
_symmetry.space_group_name_H-M   'P 1'
#
loop_
_entity.id
_entity.type
_entity.pdbx_description
1 polymer ?
#
loop_
_entity_poly.entity_id
_entity_poly.type
_entity_poly.pdbx_seq_one_letter_code
_entity_poly.pdbx_strand_id
1 'polypeptide(L)'
;SFLGPLFVHTALQTDPEASKNAIGRELRFLANVDPIDAARNISGLNPETTLVVVVSKTFTTAETMLNARTLREWISSALGASAVAKHMVAVSTNLPLVEKFGIDPNNAFAFWDWVGGRYSVCSAVGVLPLSLQYGFAVVEKFLQGAHSIDQHFSSAPFEKNIPVLLGLLSVWNV
;
A
#
# COMPACT_ATOMS: atom_id res chain seq x y z
N SER A 1 5.12 5.72 -1.84
CA SER A 1 4.34 4.49 -2.06
C SER A 1 3.07 4.37 -1.21
N PHE A 2 2.58 5.43 -0.55
CA PHE A 2 1.48 5.30 0.42
C PHE A 2 0.31 6.28 0.21
N LEU A 3 0.49 7.42 -0.47
CA LEU A 3 -0.55 8.45 -0.60
C LEU A 3 -1.85 7.94 -1.24
N GLY A 4 -1.73 7.18 -2.34
CA GLY A 4 -2.90 6.55 -2.98
C GLY A 4 -3.61 5.54 -2.06
N PRO A 5 -2.88 4.56 -1.49
CA PRO A 5 -3.46 3.64 -0.49
C PRO A 5 -4.10 4.36 0.71
N LEU A 6 -3.47 5.41 1.24
CA LEU A 6 -4.01 6.22 2.34
C LEU A 6 -5.30 6.93 1.94
N PHE A 7 -5.35 7.54 0.74
CA PHE A 7 -6.56 8.15 0.21
C PHE A 7 -7.73 7.15 0.16
N VAL A 8 -7.50 5.96 -0.41
CA VAL A 8 -8.54 4.92 -0.51
C VAL A 8 -8.93 4.38 0.87
N HIS A 9 -7.95 4.17 1.75
CA HIS A 9 -8.20 3.76 3.13
C HIS A 9 -9.13 4.76 3.84
N THR A 10 -8.78 6.05 3.85
CA THR A 10 -9.58 7.10 4.48
C THR A 10 -10.99 7.16 3.89
N ALA A 11 -11.14 7.01 2.57
CA ALA A 11 -12.45 7.01 1.92
C ALA A 11 -13.32 5.80 2.33
N LEU A 12 -12.72 4.62 2.49
CA LEU A 12 -13.43 3.37 2.82
C LEU A 12 -13.73 3.20 4.31
N GLN A 13 -13.10 3.98 5.21
CA GLN A 13 -13.32 3.85 6.66
C GLN A 13 -14.80 4.00 7.07
N THR A 14 -15.58 4.80 6.35
CA THR A 14 -17.00 5.05 6.64
C THR A 14 -17.97 4.26 5.75
N ASP A 15 -17.46 3.49 4.79
CA ASP A 15 -18.32 2.62 3.99
C ASP A 15 -18.85 1.46 4.87
N PRO A 16 -20.17 1.15 4.86
CA PRO A 16 -20.74 0.14 5.75
C PRO A 16 -20.18 -1.28 5.56
N GLU A 17 -19.91 -1.69 4.32
CA GLU A 17 -19.37 -3.02 4.02
C GLU A 17 -17.89 -3.11 4.41
N ALA A 18 -17.10 -2.11 4.02
CA ALA A 18 -15.69 -2.03 4.35
C ALA A 18 -15.47 -1.93 5.87
N SER A 19 -16.21 -1.06 6.55
CA SER A 19 -16.13 -0.89 8.01
C SER A 19 -16.46 -2.19 8.75
N LYS A 20 -17.50 -2.91 8.32
CA LYS A 20 -17.85 -4.23 8.87
C LYS A 20 -16.72 -5.25 8.69
N ASN A 21 -16.07 -5.29 7.52
CA ASN A 21 -14.97 -6.22 7.25
C ASN A 21 -13.68 -5.87 8.01
N ALA A 22 -13.54 -4.61 8.43
CA ALA A 22 -12.37 -4.09 9.15
C ALA A 22 -12.45 -4.24 10.68
N ILE A 23 -13.56 -4.75 11.24
CA ILE A 23 -13.74 -4.87 12.70
C ILE A 23 -12.57 -5.66 13.32
N GLY A 24 -11.96 -5.07 14.36
CA GLY A 24 -10.84 -5.67 15.08
C GLY A 24 -9.48 -5.57 14.37
N ARG A 25 -9.38 -4.82 13.26
CA ARG A 25 -8.15 -4.63 12.49
C ARG A 25 -7.82 -3.15 12.36
N GLU A 26 -6.53 -2.84 12.38
CA GLU A 26 -6.03 -1.48 12.20
C GLU A 26 -4.98 -1.46 11.10
N LEU A 27 -5.03 -0.43 10.24
CA LEU A 27 -4.03 -0.17 9.21
C LEU A 27 -3.35 1.17 9.51
N ARG A 28 -2.03 1.14 9.76
CA ARG A 28 -1.21 2.33 9.99
C ARG A 28 -0.22 2.54 8.84
N PHE A 29 0.12 3.80 8.56
CA PHE A 29 1.04 4.19 7.50
C PHE A 29 2.27 4.87 8.10
N LEU A 30 3.41 4.17 8.07
CA LEU A 30 4.71 4.74 8.43
C LEU A 30 5.44 5.20 7.16
N ALA A 31 5.55 6.52 6.98
CA ALA A 31 6.12 7.12 5.78
C ALA A 31 7.30 8.05 6.07
N ASN A 32 7.26 8.79 7.18
CA ASN A 32 8.32 9.72 7.51
C ASN A 32 9.54 8.96 8.04
N VAL A 33 10.74 9.46 7.74
CA VAL A 33 12.02 8.88 8.21
C VAL A 33 12.33 9.28 9.66
N ASP A 34 11.62 10.28 10.18
CA ASP A 34 11.75 10.73 11.57
C ASP A 34 11.49 9.55 12.54
N PRO A 35 12.45 9.21 13.42
CA PRO A 35 12.28 8.12 14.39
C PRO A 35 11.08 8.33 15.33
N ILE A 36 10.63 9.57 15.52
CA ILE A 36 9.41 9.87 16.28
C ILE A 36 8.17 9.32 15.55
N ASP A 37 8.13 9.35 14.22
CA ASP A 37 7.02 8.79 13.44
C ASP A 37 6.97 7.27 13.60
N ALA A 38 8.12 6.60 13.53
CA ALA A 38 8.23 5.17 13.79
C ALA A 38 7.77 4.81 15.20
N ALA A 39 8.26 5.52 16.23
CA ALA A 39 7.89 5.29 17.63
C ALA A 39 6.38 5.49 17.87
N ARG A 40 5.78 6.54 17.28
CA ARG A 40 4.33 6.78 17.35
C ARG A 40 3.54 5.66 16.67
N ASN A 41 3.98 5.21 15.50
CA ASN A 41 3.29 4.17 14.75
C ASN A 41 3.28 2.82 15.47
N ILE A 42 4.36 2.45 16.17
CA ILE A 42 4.41 1.19 16.95
C ILE A 42 3.83 1.30 18.36
N SER A 43 3.59 2.52 18.85
CA SER A 43 3.04 2.73 20.18
C SER A 43 1.70 2.04 20.36
N GLY A 44 1.58 1.21 21.40
CA GLY A 44 0.37 0.46 21.73
C GLY A 44 0.14 -0.80 20.89
N LEU A 45 1.02 -1.13 19.94
CA LEU A 45 0.91 -2.36 19.16
C LEU A 45 1.58 -3.54 19.86
N ASN A 46 0.98 -4.72 19.77
CA ASN A 46 1.61 -5.99 20.13
C ASN A 46 2.32 -6.58 18.89
N PRO A 47 3.65 -6.83 18.93
CA PRO A 47 4.37 -7.50 17.85
C PRO A 47 3.71 -8.82 17.38
N GLU A 48 3.15 -9.62 18.31
CA GLU A 48 2.52 -10.92 17.99
C GLU A 48 1.27 -10.78 17.12
N THR A 49 0.62 -9.62 17.14
CA THR A 49 -0.60 -9.35 16.36
C THR A 49 -0.39 -8.27 15.30
N THR A 50 0.87 -7.97 14.97
CA THR A 50 1.22 -6.95 13.99
C THR A 50 1.87 -7.57 12.75
N LEU A 51 1.39 -7.16 11.57
CA LEU A 51 1.99 -7.49 10.27
C LEU A 51 2.57 -6.21 9.65
N VAL A 52 3.83 -6.26 9.22
CA VAL A 52 4.50 -5.15 8.55
C VAL A 52 4.54 -5.40 7.05
N VAL A 53 4.00 -4.46 6.27
CA VAL A 53 4.03 -4.48 4.81
C VAL A 53 5.07 -3.48 4.31
N VAL A 54 6.22 -3.95 3.84
CA VAL A 54 7.29 -3.08 3.32
C VAL A 54 7.05 -2.78 1.85
N VAL A 55 6.70 -1.53 1.53
CA VAL A 55 6.32 -1.13 0.16
C VAL A 55 7.40 -0.23 -0.48
N SER A 56 8.25 -0.83 -1.32
CA SER A 56 9.27 -0.10 -2.08
C SER A 56 9.57 -0.77 -3.42
N LYS A 57 9.41 -0.02 -4.51
CA LYS A 57 9.64 -0.52 -5.88
C LYS A 57 11.05 -1.08 -6.05
N THR A 58 12.04 -0.28 -5.69
CA THR A 58 13.47 -0.61 -5.82
C THR A 58 13.98 -1.42 -4.62
N PHE A 59 13.27 -1.38 -3.50
CA PHE A 59 13.70 -1.90 -2.20
C PHE A 59 15.00 -1.26 -1.68
N THR A 60 15.28 -0.04 -2.14
CA THR A 60 16.49 0.72 -1.79
C THR A 60 16.19 2.14 -1.29
N THR A 61 14.91 2.56 -1.30
CA THR A 61 14.50 3.88 -0.81
C THR A 61 14.97 4.09 0.63
N ALA A 62 15.81 5.10 0.86
CA ALA A 62 16.55 5.26 2.10
C ALA A 62 15.62 5.32 3.32
N GLU A 63 14.58 6.15 3.24
CA GLU A 63 13.58 6.38 4.28
C GLU A 63 12.80 5.09 4.58
N THR A 64 12.26 4.44 3.54
CA THR A 64 11.50 3.19 3.69
C THR A 64 12.36 2.08 4.28
N MET A 65 13.60 1.93 3.81
CA MET A 65 14.49 0.87 4.28
C MET A 65 15.00 1.12 5.70
N LEU A 66 15.15 2.39 6.11
CA LEU A 66 15.43 2.72 7.51
C LEU A 66 14.26 2.30 8.41
N ASN A 67 13.04 2.72 8.07
CA ASN A 67 11.83 2.33 8.80
C ASN A 67 11.63 0.81 8.84
N ALA A 68 11.85 0.11 7.71
CA ALA A 68 11.75 -1.34 7.65
C ALA A 68 12.75 -2.02 8.60
N ARG A 69 14.00 -1.54 8.66
CA ARG A 69 15.01 -2.06 9.61
C ARG A 69 14.59 -1.82 11.06
N THR A 70 14.06 -0.63 11.37
CA THR A 70 13.56 -0.30 12.71
C THR A 70 12.42 -1.25 13.13
N LEU A 71 11.45 -1.49 12.25
CA LEU A 71 10.35 -2.41 12.53
C LEU A 71 10.80 -3.87 12.61
N ARG A 72 11.78 -4.27 11.79
CA ARG A 72 12.39 -5.60 11.86
C ARG A 72 13.03 -5.83 13.22
N GLU A 73 13.83 -4.88 13.69
CA GLU A 73 14.50 -4.94 15.00
C GLU A 73 13.49 -5.00 16.14
N TRP A 74 12.42 -4.20 16.06
CA TRP A 74 11.32 -4.21 17.02
C TRP A 74 10.63 -5.58 17.10
N ILE A 75 10.32 -6.21 15.95
CA ILE A 75 9.75 -7.57 15.90
C ILE A 75 10.73 -8.60 16.43
N SER A 76 11.97 -8.60 15.97
CA SER A 76 12.95 -9.65 16.33
C SER A 76 13.38 -9.56 17.79
N SER A 77 13.42 -8.35 18.36
CA SER A 77 13.72 -8.15 19.78
C SER A 77 12.63 -8.71 20.69
N ALA A 78 11.37 -8.66 20.25
CA ALA A 78 10.23 -9.17 21.03
C ALA A 78 9.97 -10.66 20.81
N LEU A 79 10.06 -11.15 19.56
CA LEU A 79 9.58 -12.49 19.17
C LEU A 79 10.69 -13.42 18.66
N GLY A 80 11.93 -12.93 18.57
CA GLY A 80 13.06 -13.65 17.98
C GLY A 80 13.19 -13.48 16.47
N ALA A 81 14.39 -13.74 15.95
CA ALA A 81 14.73 -13.47 14.54
C ALA A 81 13.89 -14.26 13.53
N SER A 82 13.42 -15.47 13.89
CA SER A 82 12.58 -16.30 13.03
C SER A 82 11.17 -15.73 12.81
N ALA A 83 10.70 -14.83 13.69
CA ALA A 83 9.40 -14.19 13.56
C ALA A 83 9.33 -13.23 12.35
N VAL A 84 10.47 -12.68 11.92
CA VAL A 84 10.55 -11.74 10.78
C VAL A 84 9.87 -12.31 9.52
N ALA A 85 10.12 -13.59 9.21
CA ALA A 85 9.55 -14.23 8.04
C ALA A 85 8.02 -14.36 8.07
N LYS A 86 7.41 -14.36 9.27
CA LYS A 86 5.95 -14.48 9.48
C LYS A 86 5.25 -13.13 9.67
N HIS A 87 5.97 -12.13 10.19
CA HIS A 87 5.42 -10.82 10.54
C HIS A 87 5.81 -9.71 9.56
N MET A 88 6.61 -10.00 8.54
CA MET A 88 6.98 -9.04 7.51
C MET A 88 6.73 -9.61 6.12
N VAL A 89 6.06 -8.82 5.29
CA VAL A 89 5.83 -9.09 3.87
C VAL A 89 6.33 -7.89 3.04
N ALA A 90 6.61 -8.11 1.76
CA ALA A 90 7.13 -7.06 0.90
C ALA A 90 6.23 -6.83 -0.33
N VAL A 91 6.14 -5.57 -0.76
CA VAL A 91 5.63 -5.21 -2.08
C VAL A 91 6.78 -4.56 -2.84
N SER A 92 7.38 -5.32 -3.75
CA SER A 92 8.59 -4.91 -4.46
C SER A 92 8.77 -5.63 -5.78
N THR A 93 9.57 -5.03 -6.65
CA THR A 93 10.04 -5.66 -7.89
C THR A 93 11.39 -6.36 -7.71
N ASN A 94 12.04 -6.15 -6.55
CA ASN A 94 13.42 -6.58 -6.28
C ASN A 94 13.47 -7.74 -5.28
N LEU A 95 13.06 -8.93 -5.73
CA LEU A 95 13.03 -10.15 -4.90
C LEU A 95 14.40 -10.49 -4.24
N PRO A 96 15.56 -10.33 -4.91
CA PRO A 96 16.85 -10.58 -4.27
C PRO A 96 17.13 -9.72 -3.04
N LEU A 97 16.72 -8.44 -3.05
CA LEU A 97 16.88 -7.57 -1.88
C LEU A 97 15.86 -7.88 -0.78
N VAL A 98 14.66 -8.34 -1.14
CA VAL A 98 13.65 -8.80 -0.17
C VAL A 98 14.16 -10.03 0.59
N GLU A 99 14.71 -11.02 -0.12
CA GLU A 99 15.29 -12.21 0.48
C GLU A 99 16.49 -11.85 1.37
N LYS A 100 17.40 -11.01 0.86
CA LYS A 100 18.55 -10.51 1.64
C LYS A 100 18.16 -9.76 2.90
N PHE A 101 17.00 -9.10 2.90
CA PHE A 101 16.46 -8.42 4.07
C PHE A 101 15.91 -9.39 5.12
N GLY A 102 15.62 -10.63 4.74
CA GLY A 102 15.12 -11.70 5.61
C GLY A 102 13.61 -11.92 5.53
N ILE A 103 12.94 -11.36 4.53
CA ILE A 103 11.53 -11.66 4.22
C ILE A 103 11.51 -12.87 3.29
N ASP A 104 10.64 -13.85 3.57
CA ASP A 104 10.42 -15.00 2.70
C ASP A 104 9.98 -14.51 1.30
N PRO A 105 10.65 -14.92 0.21
CA PRO A 105 10.24 -14.55 -1.15
C PRO A 105 8.79 -14.92 -1.49
N ASN A 106 8.21 -15.95 -0.85
CA ASN A 106 6.79 -16.28 -1.01
C ASN A 106 5.85 -15.23 -0.39
N ASN A 107 6.38 -14.41 0.52
CA ASN A 107 5.71 -13.26 1.13
C ASN A 107 6.03 -11.94 0.40
N ALA A 108 6.53 -12.04 -0.84
CA ALA A 108 6.79 -10.89 -1.71
C ALA A 108 5.72 -10.80 -2.81
N PHE A 109 5.04 -9.67 -2.86
CA PHE A 109 4.01 -9.37 -3.84
C PHE A 109 4.58 -8.43 -4.90
N ALA A 110 4.81 -8.98 -6.10
CA ALA A 110 5.45 -8.24 -7.17
C ALA A 110 4.53 -7.22 -7.83
N PHE A 111 5.16 -6.21 -8.44
CA PHE A 111 4.56 -5.33 -9.44
C PHE A 111 5.65 -4.98 -10.48
N TRP A 112 5.38 -4.07 -11.42
CA TRP A 112 6.25 -3.90 -12.58
C TRP A 112 6.80 -2.48 -12.77
N ASP A 113 7.81 -2.37 -13.61
CA ASP A 113 8.51 -1.14 -13.99
C ASP A 113 7.59 -0.12 -14.67
N TRP A 114 6.64 -0.56 -15.49
CA TRP A 114 5.63 0.28 -16.12
C TRP A 114 4.58 0.84 -15.14
N VAL A 115 4.52 0.35 -13.89
CA VAL A 115 3.68 0.94 -12.84
C VAL A 115 4.45 2.09 -12.18
N GLY A 116 4.11 3.33 -12.57
CA GLY A 116 4.64 4.53 -11.93
C GLY A 116 4.17 4.70 -10.49
N GLY A 117 5.03 5.17 -9.58
CA GLY A 117 4.73 5.22 -8.14
C GLY A 117 3.50 6.05 -7.74
N ARG A 118 3.15 7.09 -8.51
CA ARG A 118 1.93 7.89 -8.28
C ARG A 118 0.66 7.27 -8.88
N TYR A 119 0.80 6.22 -9.69
CA TYR A 119 -0.29 5.46 -10.32
C TYR A 119 -0.40 4.04 -9.75
N SER A 120 0.32 3.72 -8.66
CA SER A 120 0.50 2.34 -8.22
C SER A 120 -0.59 1.81 -7.29
N VAL A 121 -1.59 2.61 -6.90
CA VAL A 121 -2.60 2.18 -5.90
C VAL A 121 -3.39 0.95 -6.34
N CYS A 122 -3.67 0.79 -7.64
CA CYS A 122 -4.35 -0.39 -8.19
C CYS A 122 -3.44 -1.62 -8.37
N SER A 123 -2.15 -1.53 -8.02
CA SER A 123 -1.23 -2.67 -7.97
C SER A 123 -1.15 -3.26 -6.56
N ALA A 124 -0.27 -4.24 -6.34
CA ALA A 124 0.04 -4.77 -5.01
C ALA A 124 0.35 -3.69 -3.95
N VAL A 125 0.83 -2.50 -4.38
CA VAL A 125 1.09 -1.36 -3.48
C VAL A 125 -0.14 -0.93 -2.68
N GLY A 126 -1.32 -0.88 -3.28
CA GLY A 126 -2.57 -0.59 -2.57
C GLY A 126 -3.41 -1.83 -2.32
N VAL A 127 -3.48 -2.74 -3.29
CA VAL A 127 -4.34 -3.93 -3.22
C VAL A 127 -4.01 -4.79 -2.00
N LEU A 128 -2.73 -5.02 -1.69
CA LEU A 128 -2.35 -5.86 -0.55
C LEU A 128 -2.80 -5.26 0.80
N PRO A 129 -2.36 -4.06 1.22
CA PRO A 129 -2.77 -3.51 2.52
C PRO A 129 -4.28 -3.24 2.60
N LEU A 130 -4.94 -2.83 1.51
CA LEU A 130 -6.39 -2.61 1.52
C LEU A 130 -7.16 -3.93 1.62
N SER A 131 -6.72 -5.00 0.97
CA SER A 131 -7.36 -6.33 1.11
C SER A 131 -7.13 -6.89 2.51
N LEU A 132 -5.94 -6.64 3.08
CA LEU A 132 -5.62 -6.88 4.48
C LEU A 132 -6.33 -5.94 5.45
N GLN A 133 -7.18 -5.01 5.04
CA GLN A 133 -8.00 -4.24 5.98
C GLN A 133 -9.48 -4.54 5.75
N TYR A 134 -9.91 -4.52 4.49
CA TYR A 134 -11.32 -4.52 4.10
C TYR A 134 -11.78 -5.80 3.39
N GLY A 135 -10.87 -6.74 3.14
CA GLY A 135 -11.13 -7.93 2.35
C GLY A 135 -11.02 -7.68 0.84
N PHE A 136 -10.66 -8.72 0.09
CA PHE A 136 -10.42 -8.61 -1.35
C PHE A 136 -11.67 -8.21 -2.14
N ALA A 137 -12.86 -8.69 -1.73
CA ALA A 137 -14.11 -8.37 -2.42
C ALA A 137 -14.42 -6.85 -2.47
N VAL A 138 -14.07 -6.11 -1.40
CA VAL A 138 -14.22 -4.65 -1.38
C VAL A 138 -13.21 -3.99 -2.32
N VAL A 139 -11.96 -4.47 -2.31
CA VAL A 139 -10.89 -3.96 -3.19
C VAL A 139 -11.17 -4.26 -4.66
N GLU A 140 -11.76 -5.42 -4.97
CA GLU A 140 -12.15 -5.78 -6.32
C GLU A 140 -13.19 -4.80 -6.89
N LYS A 141 -14.18 -4.37 -6.08
CA LYS A 141 -15.13 -3.32 -6.48
C LYS A 141 -14.43 -1.99 -6.78
N PHE A 142 -13.44 -1.62 -5.98
CA PHE A 142 -12.60 -0.44 -6.24
C PHE A 142 -11.86 -0.57 -7.58
N LEU A 143 -11.26 -1.73 -7.86
CA LEU A 143 -10.56 -2.00 -9.13
C LEU A 143 -11.52 -1.98 -10.33
N GLN A 144 -12.73 -2.52 -10.18
CA GLN A 144 -13.78 -2.46 -11.21
C GLN A 144 -14.21 -1.02 -11.48
N GLY A 145 -14.32 -0.18 -10.46
CA GLY A 145 -14.58 1.26 -10.59
C GLY A 145 -13.49 1.97 -11.38
N ALA A 146 -12.21 1.71 -11.07
CA ALA A 146 -11.08 2.25 -11.84
C ALA A 146 -11.13 1.80 -13.31
N HIS A 147 -11.35 0.50 -13.55
CA HIS A 147 -11.44 -0.06 -14.90
C HIS A 147 -12.60 0.54 -15.70
N SER A 148 -13.74 0.81 -15.08
CA SER A 148 -14.88 1.48 -15.72
C SER A 148 -14.51 2.87 -16.25
N ILE A 149 -13.75 3.64 -15.47
CA ILE A 149 -13.25 4.95 -15.89
C ILE A 149 -12.19 4.82 -16.99
N ASP A 150 -11.32 3.81 -16.94
CA ASP A 150 -10.34 3.54 -18.00
C ASP A 150 -11.02 3.21 -19.34
N GLN A 151 -12.10 2.40 -19.31
CA GLN A 151 -12.92 2.10 -20.49
C GLN A 151 -13.60 3.35 -21.02
N HIS A 152 -14.17 4.19 -20.15
CA HIS A 152 -14.75 5.46 -20.57
C HIS A 152 -13.72 6.38 -21.22
N PHE A 153 -12.56 6.54 -20.58
CA PHE A 153 -11.47 7.39 -21.08
C PHE A 153 -10.96 6.96 -22.45
N SER A 154 -10.82 5.66 -22.68
CA SER A 154 -10.26 5.12 -23.92
C SER A 154 -11.25 5.10 -25.09
N SER A 155 -12.57 5.01 -24.83
CA SER A 155 -13.57 4.78 -25.87
C SER A 155 -14.55 5.93 -26.12
N ALA A 156 -14.81 6.80 -25.13
CA ALA A 156 -15.78 7.87 -25.29
C ALA A 156 -15.27 8.99 -26.22
N PRO A 157 -16.12 9.53 -27.12
CA PRO A 157 -15.79 10.73 -27.89
C PRO A 157 -15.36 11.88 -26.99
N PHE A 158 -14.37 12.69 -27.41
CA PHE A 158 -13.73 13.69 -26.56
C PHE A 158 -14.72 14.70 -25.95
N GLU A 159 -15.74 15.11 -26.69
CA GLU A 159 -16.80 16.00 -26.25
C GLU A 159 -17.72 15.43 -25.15
N LYS A 160 -17.64 14.13 -24.87
CA LYS A 160 -18.36 13.42 -23.80
C LYS A 160 -17.41 12.72 -22.81
N ASN A 161 -16.10 12.90 -22.99
CA ASN A 161 -15.08 12.19 -22.22
C ASN A 161 -14.70 13.00 -20.98
N ILE A 162 -15.14 12.54 -19.81
CA ILE A 162 -15.05 13.29 -18.55
C ILE A 162 -13.58 13.59 -18.19
N PRO A 163 -12.65 12.60 -18.19
CA PRO A 163 -11.23 12.91 -17.96
C PRO A 163 -10.62 13.88 -18.97
N VAL A 164 -10.95 13.76 -20.26
CA VAL A 164 -10.43 14.69 -21.30
C VAL A 164 -10.93 16.11 -21.07
N LEU A 165 -12.24 16.29 -20.83
CA LEU A 165 -12.83 17.61 -20.59
C LEU A 165 -12.24 18.27 -19.33
N LEU A 166 -12.07 17.50 -18.25
CA LEU A 166 -11.41 18.00 -17.03
C LEU A 166 -9.95 18.42 -17.30
N GLY A 167 -9.21 17.64 -18.09
CA GLY A 167 -7.85 17.98 -18.51
C GLY A 167 -7.79 19.27 -19.33
N LEU A 168 -8.68 19.43 -20.32
CA LEU A 168 -8.76 20.63 -21.16
C LEU A 168 -9.13 21.88 -20.33
N LEU A 169 -10.09 21.77 -19.42
CA LEU A 169 -10.46 22.85 -18.52
C LEU A 169 -9.30 23.25 -17.59
N SER A 170 -8.52 22.27 -17.13
CA SER A 170 -7.33 22.56 -16.32
C SER A 170 -6.28 23.32 -17.12
N VAL A 171 -6.03 22.98 -18.39
CA VAL A 171 -5.08 23.70 -19.24
C VAL A 171 -5.58 25.11 -19.57
N TRP A 172 -6.89 25.29 -19.78
CA TRP A 172 -7.47 26.58 -20.10
C TRP A 172 -7.40 27.60 -18.96
N ASN A 173 -7.56 27.14 -17.71
CA ASN A 173 -7.59 28.01 -16.53
C ASN A 173 -6.22 28.25 -15.88
N VAL A 174 -5.17 27.59 -16.35
CA VAL A 174 -3.77 27.81 -15.93
C VAL A 174 -3.13 28.86 -16.82
#